data_AF-A0A0F9A9E0-F1
#
_entry.id   AF-A0A0F9A9E0-F1
#
_cell.length_a   1.000
_cell.length_b   1.000
_cell.length_c   1.000
_cell.angle_alpha   90.00
_cell.angle_beta   90.00
_cell.angle_gamma   90.00
#
_symmetry.space_group_name_H-M   'P 1'
#
loop_
_entity.id
_entity.type
_entity.pdbx_description
1 polymer ?
#
loop_
_entity_poly.entity_id
_entity_poly.type
_entity_poly.pdbx_seq_one_letter_code
_entity_poly.pdbx_strand_id
1 'polypeptide(L)'
;LINAAKKSDQNLAKFKHLKSAKAPDMDFVRHLANYYAKDIIADYDPVFYKIFKNFAKLTFVRHLDKNLIVSEDSLKMMEEIKHLTENHAFVFISNHVSNADHAPIFFALNRHGIYQPSTIAGKNLDHGFSSKIFPRVNARWLNRGIMLPPEEVEKLKWFTLLWNMPGQRSGTELWKELKKYGVGWVNNPIYRETDKAYTHIQLEHLQPILFYIEGGRSTTGTLRAPKIVIFEDMLDYVRKTGKPVYLGPTAISYTIIGEDKALETARRGEKNISEGDLVSQLSKLNKVTGPDSPIYVHFGKPIRIGPDDLSERPKKFARQVNEYAAQIMTEIGNGIKNTATYLLAATIVKNQYEKNFTLQNAKTDMTIMAKTLEEEMSEAEVEKGLNTALAIFEKKGFIQKKDGLYEILNIPLIRQYGRRIEHKLVK
;
A
#
# COMPACT_ATOMS: atom_id res chain seq x y z
N LEU A 1 19.26 -15.07 11.89
CA LEU A 1 18.85 -16.44 11.49
C LEU A 1 18.97 -17.47 12.64
N ILE A 2 20.11 -17.64 13.32
CA ILE A 2 20.23 -18.59 14.46
C ILE A 2 19.32 -18.19 15.66
N ASN A 3 19.30 -16.92 16.05
CA ASN A 3 18.39 -16.45 17.11
C ASN A 3 16.91 -16.45 16.68
N ALA A 4 16.66 -16.31 15.38
CA ALA A 4 15.34 -16.42 14.77
C ALA A 4 14.80 -17.86 14.79
N ALA A 5 15.65 -18.84 14.49
CA ALA A 5 15.35 -20.27 14.59
C ALA A 5 15.14 -20.70 16.06
N LYS A 6 15.92 -20.16 16.99
CA LYS A 6 15.68 -20.37 18.44
C LYS A 6 14.38 -19.72 18.93
N LYS A 7 14.03 -18.52 18.44
CA LYS A 7 12.73 -17.88 18.69
C LYS A 7 11.57 -18.60 18.01
N SER A 8 11.79 -19.19 16.83
CA SER A 8 10.80 -20.06 16.18
C SER A 8 10.53 -21.26 17.05
N ASP A 9 11.57 -21.90 17.59
CA ASP A 9 11.44 -23.03 18.51
C ASP A 9 10.59 -22.67 19.76
N GLN A 10 10.82 -21.49 20.33
CA GLN A 10 10.01 -20.97 21.46
C GLN A 10 8.57 -20.58 21.08
N ASN A 11 8.33 -20.08 19.85
CA ASN A 11 6.98 -19.80 19.37
C ASN A 11 6.26 -21.09 18.90
N LEU A 12 7.00 -22.09 18.42
CA LEU A 12 6.54 -23.46 18.16
C LEU A 12 6.17 -24.17 19.46
N ALA A 13 6.88 -23.90 20.56
CA ALA A 13 6.55 -24.43 21.89
C ALA A 13 5.19 -23.95 22.44
N LYS A 14 4.60 -22.87 21.90
CA LYS A 14 3.22 -22.44 22.21
C LYS A 14 2.15 -23.36 21.61
N PHE A 15 2.52 -24.23 20.66
CA PHE A 15 1.65 -25.24 20.09
C PHE A 15 1.81 -26.53 20.92
N LYS A 16 0.93 -26.72 21.91
CA LYS A 16 0.94 -27.86 22.86
C LYS A 16 1.03 -29.25 22.20
N HIS A 17 0.69 -29.38 20.93
CA HIS A 17 0.70 -30.65 20.18
C HIS A 17 2.02 -30.94 19.43
N LEU A 18 2.96 -29.99 19.36
CA LEU A 18 4.25 -30.14 18.66
C LEU A 18 5.43 -30.45 19.61
N LYS A 19 5.14 -30.76 20.88
CA LYS A 19 6.13 -31.11 21.93
C LYS A 19 7.01 -32.34 21.62
N SER A 20 6.78 -33.06 20.52
CA SER A 20 7.58 -34.22 20.10
C SER A 20 8.56 -33.93 18.97
N ALA A 21 8.59 -32.73 18.38
CA ALA A 21 9.54 -32.42 17.32
C ALA A 21 10.90 -32.00 17.93
N LYS A 22 11.97 -32.74 17.61
CA LYS A 22 13.35 -32.29 17.79
C LYS A 22 13.51 -30.86 17.24
N ALA A 23 14.40 -30.06 17.84
CA ALA A 23 14.80 -28.77 17.30
C ALA A 23 14.98 -28.86 15.78
N PRO A 24 14.46 -27.91 14.99
CA PRO A 24 14.48 -28.01 13.53
C PRO A 24 15.91 -28.15 13.03
N ASP A 25 16.12 -29.10 12.11
CA ASP A 25 17.41 -29.32 11.47
C ASP A 25 17.92 -27.99 10.87
N MET A 26 19.14 -27.61 11.25
CA MET A 26 19.74 -26.34 10.84
C MET A 26 19.94 -26.26 9.33
N ASP A 27 20.14 -27.39 8.67
CA ASP A 27 20.26 -27.42 7.21
C ASP A 27 18.90 -27.19 6.54
N PHE A 28 17.82 -27.72 7.12
CA PHE A 28 16.46 -27.40 6.69
C PHE A 28 16.11 -25.91 6.89
N VAL A 29 16.47 -25.32 8.04
CA VAL A 29 16.26 -23.89 8.29
C VAL A 29 17.04 -23.03 7.30
N ARG A 30 18.30 -23.37 7.00
CA ARG A 30 19.12 -22.69 5.98
C ARG A 30 18.51 -22.83 4.59
N HIS A 31 18.07 -24.02 4.24
CA HIS A 31 17.41 -24.29 2.96
C HIS A 31 16.17 -23.40 2.78
N LEU A 32 15.28 -23.36 3.80
CA LEU A 32 14.09 -22.51 3.78
C LEU A 32 14.45 -21.01 3.74
N ALA A 33 15.43 -20.57 4.53
CA ALA A 33 15.88 -19.17 4.51
C ALA A 33 16.42 -18.77 3.13
N ASN A 34 17.21 -19.64 2.48
CA ASN A 34 17.70 -19.41 1.12
C ASN A 34 16.56 -19.42 0.09
N TYR A 35 15.57 -20.31 0.25
CA TYR A 35 14.37 -20.34 -0.59
C TYR A 35 13.57 -19.03 -0.47
N TYR A 36 13.29 -18.56 0.75
CA TYR A 36 12.58 -17.30 0.97
C TYR A 36 13.40 -16.09 0.52
N ALA A 37 14.72 -16.09 0.72
CA ALA A 37 15.57 -15.00 0.25
C ALA A 37 15.46 -14.83 -1.27
N LYS A 38 15.42 -15.92 -2.03
CA LYS A 38 15.20 -15.87 -3.50
C LYS A 38 13.83 -15.30 -3.89
N ASP A 39 12.79 -15.48 -3.06
CA ASP A 39 11.44 -14.93 -3.30
C ASP A 39 11.36 -13.44 -2.90
N ILE A 40 12.13 -13.03 -1.88
CA ILE A 40 12.09 -11.68 -1.30
C ILE A 40 13.06 -10.71 -1.99
N ILE A 41 14.25 -11.15 -2.39
CA ILE A 41 15.27 -10.23 -2.93
C ILE A 41 14.82 -9.74 -4.31
N ALA A 42 14.83 -8.42 -4.49
CA ALA A 42 14.52 -7.81 -5.78
C ALA A 42 15.74 -7.93 -6.71
N ASP A 43 15.51 -8.38 -7.94
CA ASP A 43 16.52 -8.42 -9.01
C ASP A 43 16.55 -7.10 -9.78
N TYR A 44 16.87 -5.99 -9.08
CA TYR A 44 16.78 -4.65 -9.65
C TYR A 44 17.79 -4.45 -10.78
N ASP A 45 17.30 -4.06 -11.96
CA ASP A 45 18.10 -3.73 -13.13
C ASP A 45 17.89 -2.25 -13.49
N PRO A 46 18.88 -1.36 -13.18
CA PRO A 46 18.78 0.07 -13.47
C PRO A 46 18.64 0.40 -14.96
N VAL A 47 19.26 -0.40 -15.83
CA VAL A 47 19.24 -0.20 -17.29
C VAL A 47 17.86 -0.57 -17.81
N PHE A 48 17.35 -1.74 -17.43
CA PHE A 48 15.99 -2.16 -17.75
C PHE A 48 14.98 -1.14 -17.23
N TYR A 49 15.08 -0.71 -15.98
CA TYR A 49 14.20 0.30 -15.41
C TYR A 49 14.17 1.59 -16.24
N LYS A 50 15.35 2.11 -16.64
CA LYS A 50 15.45 3.33 -17.46
C LYS A 50 14.75 3.16 -18.81
N ILE A 51 14.96 2.03 -19.49
CA ILE A 51 14.32 1.72 -20.78
C ILE A 51 12.81 1.53 -20.62
N PHE A 52 12.40 0.68 -19.68
CA PHE A 52 11.01 0.35 -19.42
C PHE A 52 10.19 1.57 -19.01
N LYS A 53 10.74 2.45 -18.17
CA LYS A 53 10.11 3.72 -17.78
C LYS A 53 9.79 4.58 -19.01
N ASN A 54 10.76 4.77 -19.90
CA ASN A 54 10.56 5.58 -21.11
C ASN A 54 9.55 4.92 -22.06
N PHE A 55 9.63 3.60 -22.23
CA PHE A 55 8.64 2.84 -22.99
C PHE A 55 7.23 2.99 -22.40
N ALA A 56 7.07 2.86 -21.09
CA ALA A 56 5.79 3.02 -20.40
C ALA A 56 5.22 4.42 -20.61
N LYS A 57 6.04 5.47 -20.49
CA LYS A 57 5.65 6.87 -20.75
C LYS A 57 5.09 7.08 -22.15
N LEU A 58 5.59 6.35 -23.15
CA LEU A 58 5.13 6.45 -24.53
C LEU A 58 3.85 5.64 -24.80
N THR A 59 3.58 4.61 -24.01
CA THR A 59 2.55 3.61 -24.32
C THR A 59 1.34 3.67 -23.39
N PHE A 60 1.53 3.46 -22.08
CA PHE A 60 0.42 3.21 -21.16
C PHE A 60 0.43 4.06 -19.88
N VAL A 61 1.37 5.00 -19.70
CA VAL A 61 1.34 5.98 -18.58
C VAL A 61 1.56 7.44 -19.01
N ARG A 62 1.40 7.77 -20.30
CA ARG A 62 1.60 9.13 -20.83
C ARG A 62 0.79 10.21 -20.12
N HIS A 63 -0.52 10.01 -19.99
CA HIS A 63 -1.43 10.94 -19.32
C HIS A 63 -1.29 10.89 -17.80
N LEU A 64 -1.00 9.71 -17.24
CA LEU A 64 -0.66 9.58 -15.83
C LEU A 64 0.54 10.45 -15.47
N ASP A 65 1.65 10.32 -16.21
CA ASP A 65 2.83 11.15 -16.05
C ASP A 65 2.43 12.62 -16.27
N LYS A 66 1.87 12.99 -17.42
CA LYS A 66 1.57 14.41 -17.70
C LYS A 66 0.71 15.12 -16.63
N ASN A 67 -0.22 14.43 -15.98
CA ASN A 67 -1.13 15.01 -14.98
C ASN A 67 -0.82 14.58 -13.54
N LEU A 68 0.39 14.06 -13.30
CA LEU A 68 0.93 13.85 -11.96
C LEU A 68 1.42 15.18 -11.39
N ILE A 69 0.85 15.58 -10.26
CA ILE A 69 1.16 16.80 -9.54
C ILE A 69 1.85 16.43 -8.23
N VAL A 70 3.06 16.95 -8.03
CA VAL A 70 3.74 16.94 -6.73
C VAL A 70 3.30 18.19 -5.99
N SER A 71 2.83 18.06 -4.74
CA SER A 71 2.32 19.21 -3.99
C SER A 71 3.40 20.27 -3.76
N GLU A 72 3.02 21.55 -3.69
CA GLU A 72 3.97 22.67 -3.58
C GLU A 72 4.86 22.58 -2.35
N ASP A 73 4.31 22.18 -1.20
CA ASP A 73 5.10 22.00 0.01
C ASP A 73 6.13 20.87 -0.14
N SER A 74 5.80 19.82 -0.89
CA SER A 74 6.77 18.77 -1.22
C SER A 74 7.88 19.29 -2.11
N LEU A 75 7.60 20.18 -3.07
CA LEU A 75 8.63 20.74 -3.97
C LEU A 75 9.74 21.45 -3.18
N LYS A 76 9.39 22.12 -2.08
CA LYS A 76 10.34 22.80 -1.19
C LYS A 76 11.28 21.81 -0.47
N MET A 77 10.86 20.56 -0.32
CA MET A 77 11.56 19.53 0.45
C MET A 77 12.26 18.48 -0.43
N MET A 78 12.02 18.48 -1.75
CA MET A 78 12.54 17.43 -2.63
C MET A 78 14.07 17.33 -2.62
N GLU A 79 14.78 18.47 -2.54
CA GLU A 79 16.24 18.46 -2.47
C GLU A 79 16.75 17.92 -1.14
N GLU A 80 16.07 18.24 -0.03
CA GLU A 80 16.37 17.66 1.29
C GLU A 80 16.14 16.15 1.28
N ILE A 81 14.99 15.70 0.77
CA ILE A 81 14.67 14.27 0.66
C ILE A 81 15.72 13.56 -0.19
N LYS A 82 16.10 14.13 -1.34
CA LYS A 82 17.14 13.57 -2.20
C LYS A 82 18.46 13.42 -1.44
N HIS A 83 18.95 14.48 -0.81
CA HIS A 83 20.16 14.45 -0.01
C HIS A 83 20.08 13.39 1.11
N LEU A 84 18.93 13.28 1.80
CA LEU A 84 18.73 12.27 2.83
C LEU A 84 18.74 10.85 2.25
N THR A 85 18.13 10.62 1.09
CA THR A 85 18.14 9.29 0.43
C THR A 85 19.51 8.87 -0.08
N GLU A 86 20.40 9.83 -0.38
CA GLU A 86 21.77 9.55 -0.84
C GLU A 86 22.74 9.25 0.33
N ASN A 87 22.45 9.77 1.54
CA ASN A 87 23.39 9.75 2.67
C ASN A 87 22.89 9.00 3.91
N HIS A 88 21.60 8.65 3.97
CA HIS A 88 20.99 8.03 5.14
C HIS A 88 19.98 6.94 4.78
N ALA A 89 19.76 6.02 5.72
CA ALA A 89 18.70 5.04 5.62
C ALA A 89 17.35 5.76 5.57
N PHE A 90 16.62 5.61 4.47
CA PHE A 90 15.39 6.36 4.21
C PHE A 90 14.23 5.42 3.87
N VAL A 91 13.07 5.68 4.47
CA VAL A 91 11.86 4.89 4.24
C VAL A 91 10.69 5.80 3.90
N PHE A 92 10.21 5.73 2.66
CA PHE A 92 8.93 6.30 2.24
C PHE A 92 7.78 5.44 2.78
N ILE A 93 6.83 6.09 3.47
CA ILE A 93 5.67 5.43 4.06
C ILE A 93 4.41 6.05 3.51
N SER A 94 3.57 5.24 2.86
CA SER A 94 2.40 5.75 2.14
C SER A 94 1.07 5.12 2.56
N ASN A 95 -0.02 5.87 2.34
CA ASN A 95 -1.37 5.30 2.21
C ASN A 95 -1.47 4.48 0.92
N HIS A 96 -2.47 3.58 0.83
CA HIS A 96 -2.67 2.68 -0.30
C HIS A 96 -4.11 2.74 -0.82
N VAL A 97 -4.26 3.30 -2.02
CA VAL A 97 -5.54 3.56 -2.70
C VAL A 97 -5.75 2.61 -3.87
N SER A 98 -4.72 2.41 -4.71
CA SER A 98 -4.76 1.60 -5.93
C SER A 98 -3.52 0.73 -6.06
N ASN A 99 -3.61 -0.36 -6.81
CA ASN A 99 -2.41 -1.16 -7.14
C ASN A 99 -1.41 -0.35 -7.98
N ALA A 100 -1.91 0.69 -8.67
CA ALA A 100 -1.10 1.57 -9.49
C ALA A 100 -0.26 2.55 -8.68
N ASP A 101 -0.46 2.70 -7.36
CA ASP A 101 0.15 3.72 -6.50
C ASP A 101 1.67 3.84 -6.61
N HIS A 102 2.34 2.72 -6.88
CA HIS A 102 3.76 2.67 -7.11
C HIS A 102 4.19 3.60 -8.26
N ALA A 103 3.49 3.56 -9.39
CA ALA A 103 3.88 4.30 -10.58
C ALA A 103 3.92 5.83 -10.37
N PRO A 104 2.84 6.52 -9.92
CA PRO A 104 2.88 7.96 -9.70
C PRO A 104 3.91 8.37 -8.63
N ILE A 105 4.10 7.59 -7.57
CA ILE A 105 5.15 7.88 -6.57
C ILE A 105 6.54 7.78 -7.22
N PHE A 106 6.80 6.74 -8.02
CA PHE A 106 8.08 6.57 -8.71
C PHE A 106 8.34 7.65 -9.74
N PHE A 107 7.33 8.03 -10.53
CA PHE A 107 7.46 9.13 -11.48
C PHE A 107 7.71 10.47 -10.77
N ALA A 108 7.06 10.71 -9.63
CA ALA A 108 7.31 11.90 -8.83
C ALA A 108 8.75 11.93 -8.32
N LEU A 109 9.22 10.88 -7.65
CA LEU A 109 10.60 10.78 -7.16
C LEU A 109 11.63 10.94 -8.30
N ASN A 110 11.41 10.25 -9.42
CA ASN A 110 12.36 10.25 -10.53
C ASN A 110 12.47 11.63 -11.23
N ARG A 111 11.40 12.43 -11.27
CA ARG A 111 11.47 13.82 -11.78
C ARG A 111 12.39 14.71 -10.98
N HIS A 112 12.55 14.40 -9.70
CA HIS A 112 13.40 15.16 -8.78
C HIS A 112 14.75 14.47 -8.54
N GLY A 113 15.14 13.52 -9.41
CA GLY A 113 16.45 12.88 -9.36
C GLY A 113 16.63 11.87 -8.22
N ILE A 114 15.55 11.48 -7.53
CA ILE A 114 15.60 10.47 -6.47
C ILE A 114 15.54 9.08 -7.11
N TYR A 115 16.44 8.19 -6.67
CA TYR A 115 16.51 6.82 -7.15
C TYR A 115 15.28 6.01 -6.78
N GLN A 116 15.02 4.98 -7.59
CA GLN A 116 13.86 4.12 -7.45
C GLN A 116 13.88 3.36 -6.11
N PRO A 117 12.93 3.62 -5.18
CA PRO A 117 12.90 2.92 -3.91
C PRO A 117 12.53 1.45 -4.10
N SER A 118 13.11 0.60 -3.25
CA SER A 118 12.72 -0.79 -3.12
C SER A 118 11.32 -0.87 -2.54
N THR A 119 10.43 -1.50 -3.26
CA THR A 119 9.00 -1.48 -2.95
C THR A 119 8.49 -2.85 -2.53
N ILE A 120 7.64 -2.89 -1.51
CA ILE A 120 7.01 -4.13 -1.05
C ILE A 120 5.68 -4.33 -1.79
N ALA A 121 5.66 -5.23 -2.77
CA ALA A 121 4.46 -5.57 -3.54
C ALA A 121 3.81 -6.86 -3.01
N GLY A 122 2.48 -6.92 -2.99
CA GLY A 122 1.78 -8.15 -2.63
C GLY A 122 1.92 -9.22 -3.73
N LYS A 123 2.18 -10.48 -3.34
CA LYS A 123 2.30 -11.62 -4.29
C LYS A 123 1.03 -11.87 -5.13
N ASN A 124 -0.09 -11.23 -4.82
CA ASN A 124 -1.28 -11.23 -5.67
C ASN A 124 -1.07 -10.56 -7.04
N LEU A 125 0.02 -9.80 -7.23
CA LEU A 125 0.41 -9.25 -8.53
C LEU A 125 1.49 -10.08 -9.23
N ASP A 126 1.89 -11.24 -8.68
CA ASP A 126 2.94 -12.09 -9.25
C ASP A 126 2.36 -13.03 -10.32
N HIS A 127 1.91 -12.48 -11.44
CA HIS A 127 1.36 -13.26 -12.55
C HIS A 127 1.47 -12.57 -13.91
N GLY A 128 1.63 -13.33 -14.98
CA GLY A 128 1.67 -12.77 -16.34
C GLY A 128 2.92 -11.90 -16.59
N PHE A 129 2.74 -10.64 -17.00
CA PHE A 129 3.86 -9.78 -17.39
C PHE A 129 4.50 -9.06 -16.18
N SER A 130 3.73 -8.77 -15.13
CA SER A 130 4.24 -8.19 -13.87
C SER A 130 5.30 -9.04 -13.18
N SER A 131 5.17 -10.37 -13.17
CA SER A 131 6.16 -11.26 -12.53
C SER A 131 7.58 -11.09 -13.09
N LYS A 132 7.71 -10.70 -14.36
CA LYS A 132 9.00 -10.44 -15.02
C LYS A 132 9.51 -9.02 -14.85
N ILE A 133 8.63 -8.05 -14.62
CA ILE A 133 8.96 -6.63 -14.53
C ILE A 133 9.27 -6.22 -13.10
N PHE A 134 8.44 -6.63 -12.15
CA PHE A 134 8.46 -6.10 -10.78
C PHE A 134 9.81 -6.24 -10.09
N PRO A 135 10.43 -7.44 -10.05
CA PRO A 135 11.78 -7.58 -9.49
C PRO A 135 12.78 -6.62 -10.15
N ARG A 136 12.72 -6.47 -11.48
CA ARG A 136 13.60 -5.62 -12.28
C ARG A 136 13.40 -4.12 -12.09
N VAL A 137 12.25 -3.71 -11.56
CA VAL A 137 11.97 -2.31 -11.20
C VAL A 137 12.06 -2.06 -9.69
N ASN A 138 12.79 -2.91 -8.98
CA ASN A 138 13.05 -2.83 -7.54
C ASN A 138 11.82 -3.14 -6.67
N ALA A 139 10.89 -3.96 -7.14
CA ALA A 139 9.78 -4.44 -6.30
C ALA A 139 10.09 -5.85 -5.76
N ARG A 140 10.02 -6.00 -4.43
CA ARG A 140 10.09 -7.29 -3.75
C ARG A 140 8.71 -7.85 -3.47
N TRP A 141 8.57 -9.16 -3.62
CA TRP A 141 7.32 -9.84 -3.32
C TRP A 141 7.16 -10.11 -1.83
N LEU A 142 6.02 -9.72 -1.29
CA LEU A 142 5.57 -10.15 0.01
C LEU A 142 4.52 -11.24 -0.16
N ASN A 143 4.94 -12.47 0.08
CA ASN A 143 4.04 -13.60 0.07
C ASN A 143 3.17 -13.58 1.34
N ARG A 144 1.86 -13.82 1.20
CA ARG A 144 0.90 -13.95 2.32
C ARG A 144 0.13 -15.28 2.28
N GLY A 145 0.45 -16.13 1.31
CA GLY A 145 -0.09 -17.48 1.15
C GLY A 145 0.80 -18.53 1.82
N ILE A 146 0.73 -19.77 1.34
CA ILE A 146 1.55 -20.89 1.81
C ILE A 146 3.01 -20.63 1.46
N MET A 147 3.85 -20.70 2.49
CA MET A 147 5.30 -20.52 2.43
C MET A 147 5.99 -21.86 2.65
N LEU A 148 5.88 -22.75 1.67
CA LEU A 148 6.64 -24.00 1.62
C LEU A 148 7.13 -24.21 0.19
N PRO A 149 8.35 -24.75 -0.01
CA PRO A 149 8.81 -25.16 -1.32
C PRO A 149 7.86 -26.19 -1.96
N PRO A 150 7.65 -26.17 -3.29
CA PRO A 150 6.75 -27.11 -3.98
C PRO A 150 7.03 -28.58 -3.64
N GLU A 151 8.29 -28.96 -3.53
CA GLU A 151 8.76 -30.29 -3.15
C GLU A 151 8.35 -30.70 -1.73
N GLU A 152 8.32 -29.76 -0.79
CA GLU A 152 7.86 -30.00 0.58
C GLU A 152 6.34 -30.10 0.63
N VAL A 153 5.63 -29.29 -0.18
CA VAL A 153 4.18 -29.42 -0.36
C VAL A 153 3.83 -30.77 -0.99
N GLU A 154 4.64 -31.25 -1.93
CA GLU A 154 4.46 -32.55 -2.56
C GLU A 154 4.69 -33.70 -1.59
N LYS A 155 5.76 -33.66 -0.78
CA LYS A 155 5.97 -34.62 0.31
C LYS A 155 4.78 -34.67 1.27
N LEU A 156 4.21 -33.51 1.64
CA LEU A 156 3.00 -33.43 2.47
C LEU A 156 1.76 -34.02 1.78
N LYS A 157 1.61 -33.81 0.47
CA LYS A 157 0.54 -34.43 -0.34
C LYS A 157 0.67 -35.97 -0.34
N TRP A 158 1.86 -36.51 -0.55
CA TRP A 158 2.11 -37.96 -0.49
C TRP A 158 1.87 -38.54 0.91
N PHE A 159 2.32 -37.84 1.96
CA PHE A 159 2.09 -38.24 3.36
C PHE A 159 0.60 -38.27 3.73
N THR A 160 -0.18 -37.30 3.21
CA THR A 160 -1.64 -37.25 3.42
C THR A 160 -2.42 -38.22 2.54
N LEU A 161 -1.91 -38.57 1.36
CA LEU A 161 -2.42 -39.66 0.51
C LEU A 161 -2.27 -41.04 1.17
N LEU A 162 -1.13 -41.30 1.82
CA LEU A 162 -0.88 -42.56 2.55
C LEU A 162 -1.77 -42.72 3.80
N TRP A 163 -2.24 -41.61 4.39
CA TRP A 163 -3.08 -41.62 5.59
C TRP A 163 -4.60 -41.54 5.29
N ASN A 164 -4.98 -41.23 4.04
CA ASN A 164 -6.39 -41.11 3.63
C ASN A 164 -6.77 -42.15 2.56
N MET A 165 -7.27 -43.30 3.03
CA MET A 165 -8.35 -44.05 2.38
C MET A 165 -9.30 -44.55 3.47
N PRO A 166 -10.65 -44.45 3.37
CA PRO A 166 -11.54 -43.88 2.36
C PRO A 166 -12.40 -42.69 2.86
N GLY A 167 -12.82 -41.84 1.93
CA GLY A 167 -13.66 -40.65 2.15
C GLY A 167 -12.98 -39.40 1.60
N GLN A 168 -13.17 -39.14 0.30
CA GLN A 168 -12.50 -38.09 -0.47
C GLN A 168 -12.58 -36.72 0.22
N ARG A 169 -11.50 -36.33 0.91
CA ARG A 169 -11.33 -34.94 1.31
C ARG A 169 -10.81 -34.15 0.11
N SER A 170 -11.60 -33.19 -0.32
CA SER A 170 -11.29 -32.29 -1.44
C SER A 170 -9.99 -31.53 -1.16
N GLY A 171 -9.25 -31.11 -2.20
CA GLY A 171 -8.05 -30.30 -2.03
C GLY A 171 -8.26 -29.10 -1.09
N THR A 172 -9.46 -28.51 -1.10
CA THR A 172 -9.95 -27.45 -0.20
C THR A 172 -9.93 -27.76 1.30
N GLU A 173 -10.00 -29.03 1.71
CA GLU A 173 -9.90 -29.43 3.13
C GLU A 173 -8.45 -29.57 3.58
N LEU A 174 -7.56 -30.06 2.71
CA LEU A 174 -6.10 -29.98 2.91
C LEU A 174 -5.66 -28.51 3.08
N TRP A 175 -6.24 -27.60 2.30
CA TRP A 175 -6.03 -26.15 2.44
C TRP A 175 -6.47 -25.58 3.80
N LYS A 176 -7.56 -26.08 4.39
CA LYS A 176 -8.03 -25.69 5.73
C LYS A 176 -7.16 -26.29 6.83
N GLU A 177 -6.68 -27.52 6.65
CA GLU A 177 -5.74 -28.20 7.55
C GLU A 177 -4.38 -27.50 7.56
N LEU A 178 -3.77 -27.22 6.40
CA LEU A 178 -2.48 -26.52 6.29
C LEU A 178 -2.52 -25.12 6.92
N LYS A 179 -3.65 -24.40 6.84
CA LYS A 179 -3.83 -23.15 7.58
C LYS A 179 -3.72 -23.29 9.10
N LYS A 180 -4.08 -24.45 9.68
CA LYS A 180 -3.95 -24.72 11.13
C LYS A 180 -2.49 -24.84 11.58
N TYR A 181 -1.56 -25.12 10.65
CA TYR A 181 -0.12 -25.20 10.93
C TYR A 181 0.62 -23.86 10.78
N GLY A 182 -0.09 -22.73 10.64
CA GLY A 182 0.55 -21.41 10.73
C GLY A 182 1.38 -20.99 9.51
N VAL A 183 1.09 -21.52 8.32
CA VAL A 183 1.90 -21.30 7.11
C VAL A 183 1.66 -19.96 6.41
N GLY A 184 1.20 -18.93 7.13
CA GLY A 184 0.99 -17.56 6.63
C GLY A 184 2.11 -16.61 7.09
N TRP A 185 2.29 -15.49 6.38
CA TRP A 185 3.40 -14.52 6.56
C TRP A 185 3.78 -14.17 8.00
N VAL A 186 2.80 -13.87 8.86
CA VAL A 186 3.03 -13.47 10.26
C VAL A 186 3.45 -14.66 11.14
N ASN A 187 3.06 -15.87 10.74
CA ASN A 187 3.19 -17.09 11.53
C ASN A 187 4.36 -17.98 11.06
N ASN A 188 5.05 -17.63 9.96
CA ASN A 188 6.29 -18.28 9.53
C ASN A 188 7.51 -17.50 10.03
N PRO A 189 8.14 -17.91 11.14
CA PRO A 189 9.24 -17.17 11.77
C PRO A 189 10.52 -17.14 10.92
N ILE A 190 10.76 -18.15 10.08
CA ILE A 190 11.94 -18.18 9.19
C ILE A 190 11.76 -17.14 8.08
N TYR A 191 10.59 -17.09 7.44
CA TYR A 191 10.27 -16.07 6.44
C TYR A 191 10.36 -14.67 7.06
N ARG A 192 9.73 -14.48 8.22
CA ARG A 192 9.69 -13.18 8.93
C ARG A 192 11.09 -12.65 9.21
N GLU A 193 11.98 -13.52 9.67
CA GLU A 193 13.35 -13.15 10.02
C GLU A 193 14.25 -13.01 8.79
N THR A 194 13.90 -13.68 7.68
CA THR A 194 14.55 -13.47 6.37
C THR A 194 14.17 -12.09 5.80
N ASP A 195 12.88 -11.74 5.79
CA ASP A 195 12.38 -10.41 5.37
C ASP A 195 12.94 -9.28 6.23
N LYS A 196 13.01 -9.49 7.55
CA LYS A 196 13.64 -8.56 8.49
C LYS A 196 15.12 -8.37 8.18
N ALA A 197 15.88 -9.46 8.01
CA ALA A 197 17.30 -9.39 7.67
C ALA A 197 17.54 -8.65 6.34
N TYR A 198 16.73 -8.94 5.32
CA TYR A 198 16.82 -8.23 4.05
C TYR A 198 16.49 -6.74 4.21
N THR A 199 15.44 -6.38 4.96
CA THR A 199 15.13 -4.98 5.25
C THR A 199 16.29 -4.26 5.94
N HIS A 200 16.99 -4.92 6.88
CA HIS A 200 18.18 -4.35 7.53
C HIS A 200 19.33 -4.15 6.54
N ILE A 201 19.57 -5.11 5.62
CA ILE A 201 20.57 -4.98 4.55
C ILE A 201 20.25 -3.77 3.67
N GLN A 202 18.99 -3.56 3.30
CA GLN A 202 18.60 -2.42 2.47
C GLN A 202 18.86 -1.08 3.16
N LEU A 203 18.49 -0.97 4.44
CA LEU A 203 18.75 0.24 5.24
C LEU A 203 20.26 0.49 5.40
N GLU A 204 21.04 -0.57 5.64
CA GLU A 204 22.49 -0.50 5.79
C GLU A 204 23.20 -0.04 4.51
N HIS A 205 22.71 -0.45 3.35
CA HIS A 205 23.22 -0.03 2.03
C HIS A 205 22.55 1.24 1.49
N LEU A 206 21.83 1.98 2.33
CA LEU A 206 21.15 3.23 1.97
C LEU A 206 20.20 3.07 0.76
N GLN A 207 19.64 1.88 0.57
CA GLN A 207 18.61 1.68 -0.44
C GLN A 207 17.28 2.21 0.09
N PRO A 208 16.69 3.26 -0.52
CA PRO A 208 15.42 3.79 -0.03
C PRO A 208 14.33 2.74 -0.18
N ILE A 209 13.47 2.63 0.84
CA ILE A 209 12.36 1.66 0.86
C ILE A 209 11.05 2.41 0.70
N LEU A 210 10.11 1.89 -0.10
CA LEU A 210 8.72 2.32 -0.13
C LEU A 210 7.83 1.19 0.39
N PHE A 211 7.03 1.47 1.42
CA PHE A 211 6.01 0.52 1.85
C PHE A 211 4.70 1.22 2.24
N TYR A 212 3.62 0.45 2.12
CA TYR A 212 2.28 0.90 2.50
C TYR A 212 1.94 0.39 3.89
N ILE A 213 1.94 1.30 4.86
CA ILE A 213 1.76 0.95 6.27
C ILE A 213 0.36 0.40 6.57
N GLU A 214 -0.66 0.70 5.76
CA GLU A 214 -2.00 0.11 5.87
C GLU A 214 -2.03 -1.41 5.62
N GLY A 215 -0.99 -1.94 4.96
CA GLY A 215 -0.88 -3.36 4.61
C GLY A 215 -1.80 -3.82 3.47
N GLY A 216 -2.50 -2.92 2.79
CA GLY A 216 -3.31 -3.24 1.61
C GLY A 216 -4.29 -2.12 1.26
N ARG A 217 -4.71 -2.07 -0.01
CA ARG A 217 -5.63 -1.03 -0.56
C ARG A 217 -6.88 -0.87 0.28
N SER A 218 -7.24 0.38 0.61
CA SER A 218 -8.51 0.67 1.29
C SER A 218 -9.71 0.44 0.36
N THR A 219 -10.48 -0.61 0.66
CA THR A 219 -11.73 -0.95 -0.05
C THR A 219 -12.87 -0.02 0.29
N THR A 220 -12.85 0.60 1.48
CA THR A 220 -13.92 1.48 1.96
C THR A 220 -13.70 2.95 1.63
N GLY A 221 -12.48 3.34 1.25
CA GLY A 221 -12.10 4.73 1.11
C GLY A 221 -11.29 5.26 2.30
N THR A 222 -11.64 4.82 3.51
CA THR A 222 -11.06 5.29 4.77
C THR A 222 -9.58 4.94 4.90
N LEU A 223 -8.80 5.87 5.45
CA LEU A 223 -7.42 5.64 5.86
C LEU A 223 -7.38 4.58 6.99
N ARG A 224 -6.71 3.45 6.77
CA ARG A 224 -6.72 2.33 7.71
C ARG A 224 -5.70 2.48 8.83
N ALA A 225 -5.94 1.78 9.93
CA ALA A 225 -4.97 1.65 11.00
C ALA A 225 -3.65 1.00 10.50
N PRO A 226 -2.50 1.43 11.01
CA PRO A 226 -1.21 0.96 10.55
C PRO A 226 -0.96 -0.50 10.93
N LYS A 227 -0.29 -1.24 10.05
CA LYS A 227 0.27 -2.57 10.27
C LYS A 227 1.74 -2.43 10.64
N ILE A 228 1.99 -2.41 11.95
CA ILE A 228 3.28 -2.04 12.54
C ILE A 228 4.40 -3.06 12.33
N VAL A 229 4.13 -4.24 11.79
CA VAL A 229 5.06 -5.38 11.76
C VAL A 229 6.35 -5.04 10.98
N ILE A 230 6.26 -4.62 9.71
CA ILE A 230 7.44 -4.19 8.93
C ILE A 230 8.05 -2.90 9.48
N PHE A 231 7.20 -2.01 9.99
CA PHE A 231 7.63 -0.74 10.58
C PHE A 231 8.50 -0.94 11.84
N GLU A 232 8.14 -1.91 12.68
CA GLU A 232 8.92 -2.32 13.84
C GLU A 232 10.32 -2.79 13.44
N ASP A 233 10.47 -3.51 12.31
CA ASP A 233 11.78 -3.97 11.85
C ASP A 233 12.70 -2.82 11.47
N MET A 234 12.14 -1.73 10.92
CA MET A 234 12.89 -0.52 10.58
C MET A 234 13.39 0.21 11.83
N LEU A 235 12.59 0.25 12.90
CA LEU A 235 13.03 0.83 14.17
C LEU A 235 13.97 -0.11 14.95
N ASP A 236 13.81 -1.42 14.80
CA ASP A 236 14.74 -2.41 15.36
C ASP A 236 16.13 -2.33 14.72
N TYR A 237 16.22 -1.93 13.44
CA TYR A 237 17.51 -1.62 12.79
C TYR A 237 18.25 -0.51 13.55
N VAL A 238 17.57 0.58 13.88
CA VAL A 238 18.15 1.71 14.63
C VAL A 238 18.69 1.25 15.97
N ARG A 239 17.91 0.47 16.73
CA ARG A 239 18.33 -0.08 18.04
C ARG A 239 19.55 -1.00 17.93
N LYS A 240 19.63 -1.81 16.89
CA LYS A 240 20.72 -2.80 16.73
C LYS A 240 22.02 -2.20 16.22
N THR A 241 21.93 -1.19 15.36
CA THR A 241 23.09 -0.64 14.66
C THR A 241 23.54 0.70 15.22
N GLY A 242 22.67 1.39 15.98
CA GLY A 242 22.91 2.77 16.42
C GLY A 242 22.79 3.80 15.30
N LYS A 243 22.45 3.39 14.07
CA LYS A 243 22.34 4.28 12.90
C LYS A 243 20.93 4.82 12.76
N PRO A 244 20.75 6.12 12.49
CA PRO A 244 19.42 6.70 12.35
C PRO A 244 18.73 6.27 11.06
N VAL A 245 17.40 6.28 11.09
CA VAL A 245 16.53 6.11 9.91
C VAL A 245 15.66 7.35 9.76
N TYR A 246 15.47 7.81 8.52
CA TYR A 246 14.52 8.87 8.18
C TYR A 246 13.25 8.25 7.61
N LEU A 247 12.10 8.60 8.20
CA LEU A 247 10.79 8.19 7.75
C LEU A 247 10.19 9.34 6.94
N GLY A 248 9.90 9.13 5.65
CA GLY A 248 9.28 10.11 4.76
C GLY A 248 7.78 9.83 4.60
N PRO A 249 6.89 10.58 5.29
CA PRO A 249 5.46 10.48 5.05
C PRO A 249 5.15 10.79 3.59
N THR A 250 4.40 9.92 2.93
CA THR A 250 4.02 10.06 1.53
C THR A 250 2.51 9.89 1.43
N ALA A 251 1.82 10.84 0.83
CA ALA A 251 0.39 10.75 0.60
C ALA A 251 0.10 10.73 -0.90
N ILE A 252 -0.75 9.79 -1.32
CA ILE A 252 -1.25 9.71 -2.68
C ILE A 252 -2.76 9.95 -2.71
N SER A 253 -3.20 10.82 -3.63
CA SER A 253 -4.61 11.18 -3.81
C SER A 253 -4.98 11.16 -5.29
N TYR A 254 -6.09 10.52 -5.63
CA TYR A 254 -6.57 10.41 -6.99
C TYR A 254 -7.84 11.23 -7.16
N THR A 255 -7.92 12.00 -8.24
CA THR A 255 -9.21 12.57 -8.64
C THR A 255 -10.14 11.47 -9.17
N ILE A 256 -9.57 10.47 -9.87
CA ILE A 256 -10.29 9.29 -10.37
C ILE A 256 -9.53 8.02 -10.01
N ILE A 257 -10.25 7.06 -9.42
CA ILE A 257 -9.73 5.74 -9.10
C ILE A 257 -10.16 4.76 -10.19
N GLY A 258 -9.21 4.03 -10.78
CA GLY A 258 -9.52 3.08 -11.86
C GLY A 258 -10.30 1.84 -11.41
N GLU A 259 -10.20 1.47 -10.14
CA GLU A 259 -10.62 0.18 -9.57
C GLU A 259 -11.89 0.25 -8.71
N ASP A 260 -12.64 1.35 -8.72
CA ASP A 260 -13.77 1.61 -7.81
C ASP A 260 -14.76 0.46 -7.64
N LYS A 261 -15.26 -0.08 -8.76
CA LYS A 261 -16.23 -1.18 -8.75
C LYS A 261 -15.64 -2.44 -8.12
N ALA A 262 -14.38 -2.77 -8.45
CA ALA A 262 -13.70 -3.93 -7.89
C ALA A 262 -13.46 -3.79 -6.38
N LEU A 263 -13.10 -2.59 -5.93
CA LEU A 263 -12.94 -2.29 -4.51
C LEU A 263 -14.27 -2.40 -3.75
N GLU A 264 -15.37 -1.94 -4.34
CA GLU A 264 -16.72 -2.04 -3.74
C GLU A 264 -17.24 -3.48 -3.70
N THR A 265 -17.08 -4.25 -4.79
CA THR A 265 -17.41 -5.70 -4.81
C THR A 265 -16.60 -6.45 -3.74
N ALA A 266 -15.32 -6.14 -3.59
CA ALA A 266 -14.49 -6.74 -2.55
C ALA A 266 -14.91 -6.29 -1.13
N ARG A 267 -15.35 -5.05 -0.95
CA ARG A 267 -15.91 -4.57 0.32
C ARG A 267 -17.13 -5.39 0.75
N ARG A 268 -17.93 -5.88 -0.21
CA ARG A 268 -19.09 -6.74 0.04
C ARG A 268 -18.72 -8.22 0.27
N GLY A 269 -17.45 -8.59 0.13
CA GLY A 269 -16.98 -9.97 0.26
C GLY A 269 -17.31 -10.85 -0.96
N GLU A 270 -17.79 -10.25 -2.05
CA GLU A 270 -18.27 -10.98 -3.24
C GLU A 270 -17.12 -11.55 -4.09
N LYS A 271 -15.96 -10.87 -4.12
CA LYS A 271 -14.76 -11.32 -4.84
C LYS A 271 -13.48 -10.88 -4.13
N ASN A 272 -12.40 -11.65 -4.30
CA ASN A 272 -11.05 -11.20 -3.95
C ASN A 272 -10.62 -10.05 -4.88
N ILE A 273 -9.84 -9.10 -4.37
CA ILE A 273 -9.38 -7.92 -5.12
C ILE A 273 -8.27 -8.32 -6.13
N SER A 274 -8.64 -9.02 -7.19
CA SER A 274 -7.75 -9.38 -8.29
C SER A 274 -8.47 -9.16 -9.61
N GLU A 275 -8.27 -7.99 -10.22
CA GLU A 275 -8.66 -7.76 -11.61
C GLU A 275 -7.49 -7.24 -12.43
N GLY A 276 -6.88 -8.15 -13.18
CA GLY A 276 -5.91 -7.86 -14.24
C GLY A 276 -4.48 -7.63 -13.75
N ASP A 277 -3.54 -7.81 -14.68
CA ASP A 277 -2.13 -7.46 -14.49
C ASP A 277 -1.94 -5.94 -14.33
N LEU A 278 -0.88 -5.51 -13.63
CA LEU A 278 -0.61 -4.09 -13.33
C LEU A 278 -0.59 -3.23 -14.59
N VAL A 279 -0.02 -3.71 -15.70
CA VAL A 279 0.03 -2.95 -16.96
C VAL A 279 -1.37 -2.61 -17.47
N SER A 280 -2.33 -3.54 -17.32
CA SER A 280 -3.74 -3.29 -17.66
C SER A 280 -4.35 -2.24 -16.73
N GLN A 281 -4.05 -2.31 -15.44
CA GLN A 281 -4.53 -1.33 -14.45
C GLN A 281 -3.94 0.07 -14.69
N LEU A 282 -2.65 0.17 -14.98
CA LEU A 282 -1.99 1.41 -15.38
C LEU A 282 -2.57 1.96 -16.69
N SER A 283 -2.82 1.09 -17.67
CA SER A 283 -3.47 1.48 -18.92
C SER A 283 -4.88 2.04 -18.69
N LYS A 284 -5.67 1.41 -17.82
CA LYS A 284 -7.02 1.89 -17.43
C LYS A 284 -6.92 3.25 -16.72
N LEU A 285 -6.00 3.37 -15.75
CA LEU A 285 -5.76 4.61 -15.02
C LEU A 285 -5.33 5.73 -15.98
N ASN A 286 -4.42 5.46 -16.90
CA ASN A 286 -3.95 6.40 -17.90
C ASN A 286 -5.08 6.90 -18.83
N LYS A 287 -6.05 6.04 -19.18
CA LYS A 287 -7.21 6.44 -20.00
C LYS A 287 -8.17 7.38 -19.28
N VAL A 288 -8.27 7.29 -17.96
CA VAL A 288 -9.16 8.14 -17.15
C VAL A 288 -8.46 9.37 -16.58
N THR A 289 -7.13 9.37 -16.55
CA THR A 289 -6.32 10.50 -16.09
C THR A 289 -6.18 11.54 -17.20
N GLY A 290 -6.45 12.80 -16.88
CA GLY A 290 -6.41 13.94 -17.80
C GLY A 290 -6.20 15.25 -17.05
N PRO A 291 -6.21 16.40 -17.75
CA PRO A 291 -6.00 17.71 -17.14
C PRO A 291 -6.96 18.01 -15.97
N ASP A 292 -8.20 17.56 -16.07
CA ASP A 292 -9.23 17.76 -15.04
C ASP A 292 -9.29 16.61 -14.02
N SER A 293 -8.47 15.58 -14.18
CA SER A 293 -8.41 14.43 -13.26
C SER A 293 -6.99 14.08 -12.83
N PRO A 294 -6.24 15.05 -12.26
CA PRO A 294 -4.86 14.84 -11.85
C PRO A 294 -4.72 13.82 -10.71
N ILE A 295 -3.50 13.32 -10.59
CA ILE A 295 -3.05 12.48 -9.47
C ILE A 295 -2.08 13.32 -8.65
N TYR A 296 -2.33 13.39 -7.35
CA TYR A 296 -1.51 14.17 -6.43
C TYR A 296 -0.63 13.24 -5.61
N VAL A 297 0.66 13.59 -5.52
CA VAL A 297 1.61 12.98 -4.59
C VAL A 297 2.16 14.08 -3.69
N HIS A 298 2.09 13.84 -2.39
CA HIS A 298 2.66 14.72 -1.38
C HIS A 298 3.73 13.95 -0.61
N PHE A 299 4.94 14.48 -0.59
CA PHE A 299 6.01 14.10 0.33
C PHE A 299 6.03 15.10 1.49
N GLY A 300 5.82 14.59 2.70
CA GLY A 300 5.85 15.37 3.94
C GLY A 300 7.25 15.44 4.54
N LYS A 301 7.37 16.17 5.65
CA LYS A 301 8.65 16.36 6.34
C LYS A 301 9.23 15.03 6.83
N PRO A 302 10.49 14.70 6.48
CA PRO A 302 11.15 13.51 7.01
C PRO A 302 11.27 13.55 8.53
N ILE A 303 10.91 12.44 9.18
CA ILE A 303 11.03 12.25 10.62
C ILE A 303 12.28 11.42 10.88
N ARG A 304 13.29 12.02 11.51
CA ARG A 304 14.50 11.32 11.92
C ARG A 304 14.24 10.52 13.19
N ILE A 305 14.59 9.23 13.18
CA ILE A 305 14.60 8.35 14.35
C ILE A 305 16.04 7.88 14.59
N GLY A 306 16.65 8.35 15.66
CA GLY A 306 17.96 7.94 16.14
C GLY A 306 17.89 6.93 17.30
N PRO A 307 19.05 6.42 17.75
CA PRO A 307 19.12 5.48 18.87
C PRO A 307 18.56 6.06 20.17
N ASP A 308 18.80 7.35 20.43
CA ASP A 308 18.34 8.03 21.65
C ASP A 308 16.81 8.19 21.71
N ASP A 309 16.15 8.10 20.56
CA ASP A 309 14.69 8.19 20.44
C ASP A 309 14.00 6.87 20.80
N LEU A 310 14.75 5.77 20.94
CA LEU A 310 14.23 4.41 21.10
C LEU A 310 14.70 3.77 22.40
N SER A 311 13.75 3.21 23.14
CA SER A 311 14.02 2.53 24.39
C SER A 311 14.53 1.10 24.15
N GLU A 312 15.56 0.70 24.92
CA GLU A 312 15.99 -0.70 24.96
C GLU A 312 14.98 -1.64 25.64
N ARG A 313 14.15 -1.12 26.54
CA ARG A 313 13.10 -1.89 27.23
C ARG A 313 12.01 -2.35 26.24
N PRO A 314 11.74 -3.66 26.07
CA PRO A 314 10.84 -4.17 25.02
C PRO A 314 9.42 -3.59 25.04
N LYS A 315 8.79 -3.46 26.22
CA LYS A 315 7.42 -2.91 26.35
C LYS A 315 7.36 -1.44 25.92
N LYS A 316 8.38 -0.65 26.29
CA LYS A 316 8.44 0.77 25.93
C LYS A 316 8.74 0.95 24.44
N PHE A 317 9.63 0.13 23.88
CA PHE A 317 9.88 0.08 22.44
C PHE A 317 8.60 -0.21 21.64
N ALA A 318 7.85 -1.26 22.01
CA ALA A 318 6.59 -1.59 21.34
C ALA A 318 5.57 -0.44 21.41
N ARG A 319 5.53 0.32 22.50
CA ARG A 319 4.70 1.52 22.62
C ARG A 319 5.17 2.61 21.65
N GLN A 320 6.46 2.89 21.61
CA GLN A 320 7.06 3.89 20.71
C GLN A 320 6.83 3.54 19.23
N VAL A 321 6.91 2.27 18.86
CA VAL A 321 6.56 1.80 17.51
C VAL A 321 5.13 2.21 17.13
N ASN A 322 4.17 2.05 18.04
CA ASN A 322 2.78 2.47 17.79
C ASN A 322 2.63 3.99 17.77
N GLU A 323 3.33 4.71 18.64
CA GLU A 323 3.34 6.19 18.68
C GLU A 323 3.86 6.77 17.36
N TYR A 324 5.03 6.31 16.88
CA TYR A 324 5.59 6.74 15.60
C TYR A 324 4.73 6.32 14.40
N ALA A 325 4.13 5.12 14.44
CA ALA A 325 3.21 4.69 13.39
C ALA A 325 1.97 5.61 13.33
N ALA A 326 1.41 6.00 14.48
CA ALA A 326 0.28 6.92 14.54
C ALA A 326 0.66 8.34 14.08
N GLN A 327 1.85 8.82 14.45
CA GLN A 327 2.39 10.09 13.97
C GLN A 327 2.51 10.08 12.44
N ILE A 328 3.15 9.06 11.87
CA ILE A 328 3.29 8.92 10.40
C ILE A 328 1.92 8.87 9.71
N MET A 329 0.96 8.13 10.25
CA MET A 329 -0.40 8.10 9.70
C MET A 329 -1.08 9.47 9.73
N THR A 330 -0.82 10.26 10.77
CA THR A 330 -1.32 11.64 10.88
C THR A 330 -0.71 12.52 9.80
N GLU A 331 0.62 12.44 9.60
CA GLU A 331 1.31 13.19 8.54
C GLU A 331 0.84 12.79 7.13
N ILE A 332 0.68 11.49 6.86
CA ILE A 332 0.09 10.99 5.61
C ILE A 332 -1.34 11.53 5.45
N GLY A 333 -2.14 11.49 6.52
CA GLY A 333 -3.51 12.01 6.55
C GLY A 333 -3.58 13.50 6.20
N ASN A 334 -2.68 14.31 6.76
CA ASN A 334 -2.57 15.74 6.46
C ASN A 334 -2.21 15.96 4.98
N GLY A 335 -1.29 15.15 4.44
CA GLY A 335 -0.83 15.23 3.04
C GLY A 335 -1.83 14.77 1.98
N ILE A 336 -2.93 14.07 2.35
CA ILE A 336 -3.97 13.67 1.38
C ILE A 336 -4.65 14.93 0.82
N LYS A 337 -4.65 15.13 -0.50
CA LYS A 337 -5.32 16.27 -1.14
C LYS A 337 -6.84 16.08 -1.15
N ASN A 338 -7.56 17.12 -0.77
CA ASN A 338 -9.01 17.21 -0.92
C ASN A 338 -9.35 17.45 -2.41
N THR A 339 -9.38 16.40 -3.22
CA THR A 339 -9.70 16.51 -4.65
C THR A 339 -11.16 16.92 -4.85
N ALA A 340 -11.48 17.46 -6.03
CA ALA A 340 -12.86 17.87 -6.35
C ALA A 340 -13.88 16.73 -6.15
N THR A 341 -13.53 15.50 -6.52
CA THR A 341 -14.40 14.32 -6.34
C THR A 341 -14.51 13.89 -4.88
N TYR A 342 -13.46 14.05 -4.07
CA TYR A 342 -13.52 13.77 -2.63
C TYR A 342 -14.41 14.78 -1.92
N LEU A 343 -14.26 16.07 -2.24
CA LEU A 343 -15.07 17.16 -1.69
C LEU A 343 -16.55 16.97 -2.03
N LEU A 344 -16.90 16.81 -3.32
CA LEU A 344 -18.30 16.59 -3.71
C LEU A 344 -18.88 15.33 -3.05
N ALA A 345 -18.13 14.22 -3.01
CA ALA A 345 -18.60 13.01 -2.37
C ALA A 345 -18.82 13.18 -0.87
N ALA A 346 -17.89 13.82 -0.16
CA ALA A 346 -18.04 14.12 1.26
C ALA A 346 -19.24 15.04 1.51
N THR A 347 -19.48 16.02 0.64
CA THR A 347 -20.65 16.90 0.69
C THR A 347 -21.95 16.12 0.56
N ILE A 348 -22.07 15.26 -0.45
CA ILE A 348 -23.26 14.41 -0.68
C ILE A 348 -23.52 13.52 0.54
N VAL A 349 -22.47 12.89 1.09
CA VAL A 349 -22.59 11.96 2.22
C VAL A 349 -22.92 12.70 3.52
N LYS A 350 -22.24 13.80 3.82
CA LYS A 350 -22.42 14.56 5.07
C LYS A 350 -23.81 15.20 5.15
N ASN A 351 -24.31 15.73 4.03
CA ASN A 351 -25.65 16.33 3.94
C ASN A 351 -26.76 15.31 3.65
N GLN A 352 -26.43 14.01 3.62
CA GLN A 352 -27.39 12.92 3.47
C GLN A 352 -28.32 13.08 2.26
N TYR A 353 -27.79 13.52 1.11
CA TYR A 353 -28.62 13.59 -0.10
C TYR A 353 -29.13 12.19 -0.46
N GLU A 354 -30.45 12.00 -0.38
CA GLU A 354 -31.05 10.67 -0.46
C GLU A 354 -31.25 10.19 -1.90
N LYS A 355 -31.72 11.07 -2.79
CA LYS A 355 -32.13 10.71 -4.16
C LYS A 355 -31.56 11.62 -5.24
N ASN A 356 -31.56 12.92 -5.01
CA ASN A 356 -31.07 13.90 -5.97
C ASN A 356 -30.65 15.19 -5.28
N PHE A 357 -30.01 16.08 -6.04
CA PHE A 357 -29.66 17.43 -5.61
C PHE A 357 -29.57 18.39 -6.80
N THR A 358 -29.67 19.69 -6.54
CA THR A 358 -29.49 20.75 -7.55
C THR A 358 -28.02 21.17 -7.61
N LEU A 359 -27.61 21.80 -8.72
CA LEU A 359 -26.27 22.42 -8.82
C LEU A 359 -26.05 23.46 -7.70
N GLN A 360 -27.07 24.26 -7.39
CA GLN A 360 -26.98 25.33 -6.39
C GLN A 360 -26.77 24.77 -4.98
N ASN A 361 -27.54 23.73 -4.59
CA ASN A 361 -27.38 23.09 -3.29
C ASN A 361 -25.97 22.49 -3.15
N ALA A 362 -25.51 21.77 -4.18
CA ALA A 362 -24.17 21.19 -4.18
C ALA A 362 -23.07 22.26 -4.10
N LYS A 363 -23.22 23.40 -4.81
CA LYS A 363 -22.26 24.52 -4.75
C LYS A 363 -22.20 25.12 -3.35
N THR A 364 -23.35 25.43 -2.75
CA THR A 364 -23.42 25.97 -1.39
C THR A 364 -22.78 25.00 -0.38
N ASP A 365 -23.19 23.74 -0.39
CA ASP A 365 -22.75 22.76 0.61
C ASP A 365 -21.29 22.34 0.41
N MET A 366 -20.80 22.31 -0.84
CA MET A 366 -19.38 22.08 -1.14
C MET A 366 -18.51 23.28 -0.73
N THR A 367 -19.02 24.50 -0.84
CA THR A 367 -18.34 25.70 -0.31
C THR A 367 -18.20 25.63 1.21
N ILE A 368 -19.26 25.21 1.91
CA ILE A 368 -19.23 24.99 3.37
C ILE A 368 -18.24 23.87 3.72
N MET A 369 -18.23 22.78 2.95
CA MET A 369 -17.29 21.68 3.13
C MET A 369 -15.83 22.14 2.97
N ALA A 370 -15.51 22.88 1.91
CA ALA A 370 -14.17 23.41 1.67
C ALA A 370 -13.70 24.30 2.83
N LYS A 371 -14.58 25.21 3.30
CA LYS A 371 -14.30 26.04 4.49
C LYS A 371 -14.09 25.22 5.77
N THR A 372 -14.89 24.17 5.97
CA THR A 372 -14.74 23.27 7.13
C THR A 372 -13.39 22.55 7.13
N LEU A 373 -12.85 22.28 5.94
CA LEU A 373 -11.56 21.62 5.75
C LEU A 373 -10.38 22.62 5.69
N GLU A 374 -10.62 23.89 6.02
CA GLU A 374 -9.63 24.97 5.97
C GLU A 374 -8.97 25.12 4.58
N GLU A 375 -9.68 24.76 3.51
CA GLU A 375 -9.20 25.01 2.14
C GLU A 375 -9.53 26.45 1.74
N GLU A 376 -8.49 27.25 1.50
CA GLU A 376 -8.62 28.57 0.88
C GLU A 376 -8.98 28.41 -0.60
N MET A 377 -10.28 28.36 -0.90
CA MET A 377 -10.79 28.29 -2.26
C MET A 377 -11.69 29.49 -2.54
N SER A 378 -11.40 30.19 -3.64
CA SER A 378 -12.32 31.17 -4.22
C SER A 378 -13.61 30.49 -4.70
N GLU A 379 -14.69 31.26 -4.83
CA GLU A 379 -15.97 30.73 -5.32
C GLU A 379 -15.83 30.13 -6.74
N ALA A 380 -15.00 30.74 -7.58
CA ALA A 380 -14.71 30.26 -8.93
C ALA A 380 -13.99 28.89 -8.91
N GLU A 381 -13.08 28.65 -7.95
CA GLU A 381 -12.41 27.36 -7.81
C GLU A 381 -13.34 26.26 -7.32
N VAL A 382 -14.23 26.59 -6.37
CA VAL A 382 -15.27 25.66 -5.92
C VAL A 382 -16.19 25.29 -7.08
N GLU A 383 -16.62 26.27 -7.88
CA GLU A 383 -17.48 26.03 -9.04
C GLU A 383 -16.80 25.19 -10.12
N LYS A 384 -15.53 25.49 -10.45
CA LYS A 384 -14.74 24.67 -11.37
C LYS A 384 -14.57 23.24 -10.85
N GLY A 385 -14.25 23.09 -9.57
CA GLY A 385 -14.12 21.78 -8.92
C GLY A 385 -15.43 21.00 -8.95
N LEU A 386 -16.55 21.64 -8.60
CA LEU A 386 -17.88 21.04 -8.64
C LEU A 386 -18.22 20.53 -10.04
N ASN A 387 -18.08 21.37 -11.07
CA ASN A 387 -18.36 21.00 -12.45
C ASN A 387 -17.49 19.82 -12.92
N THR A 388 -16.21 19.82 -12.52
CA THR A 388 -15.29 18.72 -12.80
C THR A 388 -15.75 17.42 -12.13
N ALA A 389 -16.09 17.47 -10.84
CA ALA A 389 -16.52 16.30 -10.08
C ALA A 389 -17.85 15.72 -10.60
N LEU A 390 -18.81 16.58 -10.96
CA LEU A 390 -20.08 16.19 -11.56
C LEU A 390 -19.88 15.46 -12.89
N ALA A 391 -19.06 16.03 -13.79
CA ALA A 391 -18.76 15.40 -15.08
C ALA A 391 -18.10 14.01 -14.90
N ILE A 392 -17.22 13.87 -13.92
CA ILE A 392 -16.58 12.59 -13.59
C ILE A 392 -17.59 11.58 -13.04
N PHE A 393 -18.43 11.98 -12.08
CA PHE A 393 -19.44 11.10 -11.48
C PHE A 393 -20.50 10.67 -12.48
N GLU A 394 -20.91 11.55 -13.39
CA GLU A 394 -21.84 11.21 -14.47
C GLU A 394 -21.21 10.22 -15.46
N LYS A 395 -19.98 10.48 -15.93
CA LYS A 395 -19.23 9.56 -16.80
C LYS A 395 -19.03 8.18 -16.16
N LYS A 396 -18.91 8.12 -14.83
CA LYS A 396 -18.79 6.87 -14.07
C LYS A 396 -20.13 6.19 -13.76
N GLY A 397 -21.25 6.83 -14.05
CA GLY A 397 -22.59 6.34 -13.73
C GLY A 397 -22.87 6.32 -12.23
N PHE A 398 -22.26 7.24 -11.46
CA PHE A 398 -22.55 7.42 -10.04
C PHE A 398 -23.76 8.33 -9.83
N ILE A 399 -23.92 9.29 -10.75
CA ILE A 399 -25.05 10.21 -10.84
C ILE A 399 -25.51 10.32 -12.30
N GLN A 400 -26.68 10.93 -12.52
CA GLN A 400 -27.17 11.31 -13.85
C GLN A 400 -27.87 12.66 -13.79
N LYS A 401 -27.61 13.54 -14.76
CA LYS A 401 -28.36 14.81 -14.86
C LYS A 401 -29.70 14.58 -15.56
N LYS A 402 -30.80 14.97 -14.92
CA LYS A 402 -32.16 14.86 -15.45
C LYS A 402 -33.02 16.03 -14.94
N ASP A 403 -33.71 16.73 -15.84
CA ASP A 403 -34.65 17.80 -15.52
C ASP A 403 -34.06 18.89 -14.57
N GLY A 404 -32.78 19.22 -14.75
CA GLY A 404 -32.08 20.21 -13.91
C GLY A 404 -31.60 19.69 -12.55
N LEU A 405 -31.87 18.43 -12.22
CA LEU A 405 -31.42 17.73 -11.02
C LEU A 405 -30.29 16.73 -11.35
N TYR A 406 -29.49 16.40 -10.35
CA TYR A 406 -28.55 15.28 -10.40
C TYR A 406 -29.10 14.14 -9.55
N GLU A 407 -29.56 13.07 -10.20
CA GLU A 407 -30.04 11.85 -9.54
C GLU A 407 -28.85 10.99 -9.10
N ILE A 408 -28.90 10.45 -7.88
CA ILE A 408 -27.86 9.58 -7.33
C ILE A 408 -28.15 8.13 -7.72
N LEU A 409 -27.27 7.54 -8.53
CA LEU A 409 -27.40 6.16 -9.00
C LEU A 409 -26.63 5.16 -8.12
N ASN A 410 -25.52 5.57 -7.50
CA ASN A 410 -24.65 4.67 -6.75
C ASN A 410 -24.02 5.32 -5.51
N ILE A 411 -24.80 5.45 -4.43
CA ILE A 411 -24.33 6.02 -3.17
C ILE A 411 -23.14 5.25 -2.54
N PRO A 412 -23.01 3.91 -2.62
CA PRO A 412 -21.81 3.23 -2.10
C PRO A 412 -20.51 3.67 -2.74
N LEU A 413 -20.48 3.86 -4.07
CA LEU A 413 -19.29 4.34 -4.78
C LEU A 413 -18.98 5.81 -4.46
N ILE A 414 -20.00 6.67 -4.36
CA ILE A 414 -19.81 8.05 -3.89
C ILE A 414 -19.23 8.05 -2.47
N ARG A 415 -19.78 7.24 -1.56
CA ARG A 415 -19.30 7.12 -0.18
C ARG A 415 -17.84 6.69 -0.11
N GLN A 416 -17.38 5.84 -1.02
CA GLN A 416 -15.98 5.43 -1.09
C GLN A 416 -15.03 6.61 -1.37
N TYR A 417 -15.44 7.60 -2.18
CA TYR A 417 -14.65 8.81 -2.44
C TYR A 417 -14.68 9.76 -1.22
N GLY A 418 -15.85 9.97 -0.62
CA GLY A 418 -15.99 10.88 0.53
C GLY A 418 -15.19 10.41 1.75
N ARG A 419 -15.12 9.10 1.97
CA ARG A 419 -14.36 8.50 3.09
C ARG A 419 -12.85 8.73 3.03
N ARG A 420 -12.31 9.16 1.89
CA ARG A 420 -10.85 9.39 1.74
C ARG A 420 -10.35 10.61 2.47
N ILE A 421 -11.27 11.51 2.84
CA ILE A 421 -10.98 12.73 3.61
C ILE A 421 -11.75 12.76 4.94
N GLU A 422 -12.40 11.66 5.32
CA GLU A 422 -13.20 11.55 6.54
C GLU A 422 -12.37 11.80 7.80
N HIS A 423 -11.10 11.38 7.82
CA HIS A 423 -10.19 11.63 8.94
C HIS A 423 -9.91 13.12 9.19
N LYS A 424 -10.18 13.99 8.22
CA LYS A 424 -10.05 15.46 8.37
C LYS A 424 -11.32 16.12 8.91
N LEU A 425 -12.45 15.42 8.90
CA LEU A 425 -13.76 15.94 9.34
C LEU A 425 -14.07 15.68 10.82
N VAL A 426 -13.23 14.91 11.50
CA VAL A 426 -13.41 14.49 12.91
C VAL A 426 -12.62 15.41 13.87
N LYS A 427 -12.18 16.58 13.39
CA LYS A 427 -11.46 17.56 14.21
C LYS A 427 -12.40 18.44 15.00
#